data_AF-A0A7G9RAQ7-F1
#
_entry.id   AF-A0A7G9RAQ7-F1
#
_cell.length_a   1.000
_cell.length_b   1.000
_cell.length_c   1.000
_cell.angle_alpha   90.00
_cell.angle_beta   90.00
_cell.angle_gamma   90.00
#
_symmetry.space_group_name_H-M   'P 1'
#
loop_
_entity.id
_entity.type
_entity.pdbx_description
1 polymer ?
#
loop_
_entity_poly.entity_id
_entity_poly.type
_entity_poly.pdbx_seq_one_letter_code
_entity_poly.pdbx_strand_id
1 'polypeptide(L)'
;MSTDRIVVYGDFNCPWSYLASRRAAQLASDGVEVDWRAVEHEPWRPQPFSDTSTRFHRLRDEMPHVLEALLPGEELPYALAGFVPFTHAAVSGYAEAYGAGVGDRVRHLLFEALWLHGIDLGDAQVVRTLLTDAIRSGRSDSEPLHDWGYAVDVFGGPITTTAWRLREQWVSEWQAGGQDMVPVLVRDGEAPLVGLDAVRWLGAELHRRGIDPHRVPVPEPLPMPQQREEPSLSWVAENGNHWQRDHQRLHRAFPVPSLVGHQS
;
A
#
# COMPACT_ATOMS: atom_id res chain seq x y z
N MET A 1 -0.66 -20.34 25.48
CA MET A 1 -1.67 -20.18 24.43
C MET A 1 -0.89 -19.95 23.15
N SER A 2 -1.07 -20.79 22.12
CA SER A 2 -0.44 -20.53 20.82
C SER A 2 -1.03 -19.23 20.31
N THR A 3 -0.22 -18.19 20.15
CA THR A 3 -0.61 -16.99 19.41
C THR A 3 -0.79 -17.43 17.97
N ASP A 4 -2.00 -17.31 17.43
CA ASP A 4 -2.26 -17.56 16.01
C ASP A 4 -1.50 -16.47 15.23
N ARG A 5 -0.32 -16.83 14.70
CA ARG A 5 0.46 -15.96 13.83
C ARG A 5 0.05 -16.18 12.39
N ILE A 6 -0.18 -15.09 11.67
CA ILE A 6 -0.41 -15.12 10.23
C ILE A 6 0.60 -14.21 9.53
N VAL A 7 1.06 -14.63 8.37
CA VAL A 7 1.87 -13.80 7.48
C VAL A 7 1.00 -13.38 6.30
N VAL A 8 1.00 -12.09 5.97
CA VAL A 8 0.26 -11.56 4.82
C VAL A 8 1.21 -10.85 3.88
N TYR A 9 1.33 -11.34 2.66
CA TYR A 9 2.01 -10.65 1.57
C TYR A 9 1.02 -9.80 0.82
N GLY A 10 1.36 -8.54 0.56
CA GLY A 10 0.50 -7.63 -0.19
C GLY A 10 1.27 -6.56 -0.92
N ASP A 11 0.62 -5.97 -1.92
CA ASP A 11 1.13 -4.84 -2.69
C ASP A 11 0.22 -3.62 -2.47
N PHE A 12 0.81 -2.42 -2.38
CA PHE A 12 0.08 -1.20 -2.08
C PHE A 12 -0.89 -0.81 -3.21
N ASN A 13 -0.61 -1.16 -4.46
CA ASN A 13 -1.45 -0.83 -5.61
C ASN A 13 -2.51 -1.92 -5.94
N CYS A 14 -2.61 -2.97 -5.13
CA CYS A 14 -3.61 -4.04 -5.28
C CYS A 14 -4.86 -3.76 -4.41
N PRO A 15 -6.08 -3.72 -4.98
CA PRO A 15 -7.28 -3.42 -4.21
C PRO A 15 -7.66 -4.55 -3.23
N TRP A 16 -7.39 -5.81 -3.59
CA TRP A 16 -7.55 -6.94 -2.67
C TRP A 16 -6.59 -6.86 -1.48
N SER A 17 -5.36 -6.40 -1.71
CA SER A 17 -4.38 -6.18 -0.64
C SER A 17 -4.83 -5.04 0.29
N TYR A 18 -5.48 -4.00 -0.25
CA TYR A 18 -6.04 -2.94 0.58
C TYR A 18 -7.15 -3.45 1.50
N LEU A 19 -8.11 -4.21 0.96
CA LEU A 19 -9.15 -4.85 1.79
C LEU A 19 -8.55 -5.80 2.82
N ALA A 20 -7.59 -6.64 2.42
CA ALA A 20 -6.87 -7.53 3.34
C ALA A 20 -6.15 -6.76 4.46
N SER A 21 -5.47 -5.66 4.14
CA SER A 21 -4.77 -4.83 5.12
C SER A 21 -5.72 -4.26 6.18
N ARG A 22 -6.92 -3.81 5.80
CA ARG A 22 -7.92 -3.30 6.75
C ARG A 22 -8.39 -4.39 7.71
N ARG A 23 -8.73 -5.58 7.19
CA ARG A 23 -9.13 -6.73 8.01
C ARG A 23 -8.00 -7.23 8.90
N ALA A 24 -6.78 -7.27 8.37
CA ALA A 24 -5.59 -7.66 9.12
C ALA A 24 -5.29 -6.68 10.28
N ALA A 25 -5.49 -5.37 10.08
CA ALA A 25 -5.35 -4.38 11.15
C ALA A 25 -6.40 -4.56 12.27
N GLN A 26 -7.63 -4.95 11.93
CA GLN A 26 -8.67 -5.27 12.91
C GLN A 26 -8.30 -6.52 13.72
N LEU A 27 -7.80 -7.58 13.07
CA LEU A 27 -7.31 -8.78 13.76
C LEU A 27 -6.11 -8.48 14.67
N ALA A 28 -5.16 -7.67 14.19
CA ALA A 28 -4.01 -7.25 15.01
C ALA A 28 -4.45 -6.48 16.26
N SER A 29 -5.47 -5.62 16.14
CA SER A 29 -6.06 -4.87 17.26
C SER A 29 -6.80 -5.76 18.27
N ASP A 30 -7.19 -6.98 17.86
CA ASP A 30 -7.78 -8.01 18.72
C ASP A 30 -6.71 -8.99 19.28
N GLY A 31 -5.42 -8.75 19.02
CA GLY A 31 -4.31 -9.53 19.55
C GLY A 31 -3.87 -10.72 18.69
N VAL A 32 -4.31 -10.80 17.44
CA VAL A 32 -3.73 -11.74 16.44
C VAL A 32 -2.34 -11.24 16.03
N GLU A 33 -1.34 -12.13 15.98
CA GLU A 33 -0.01 -11.75 15.51
C GLU A 33 -0.01 -11.70 13.98
N VAL A 34 -0.12 -10.50 13.41
CA VAL A 34 -0.10 -10.28 11.97
C VAL A 34 1.26 -9.77 11.53
N ASP A 35 1.97 -10.57 10.74
CA ASP A 35 3.23 -10.18 10.10
C ASP A 35 2.98 -9.79 8.63
N TRP A 36 2.88 -8.50 8.36
CA TRP A 36 2.66 -7.99 7.00
C TRP A 36 3.96 -7.76 6.25
N ARG A 37 4.05 -8.27 5.02
CA ARG A 37 5.23 -8.23 4.17
C ARG A 37 4.86 -7.60 2.83
N ALA A 38 5.49 -6.49 2.50
CA ALA A 38 5.18 -5.78 1.25
C ALA A 38 5.99 -6.36 0.09
N VAL A 39 5.32 -6.66 -1.02
CA VAL A 39 5.93 -7.15 -2.26
C VAL A 39 5.40 -6.36 -3.46
N GLU A 40 6.17 -6.35 -4.55
CA GLU A 40 5.74 -5.77 -5.83
C GLU A 40 5.24 -6.90 -6.74
N HIS A 41 3.93 -7.02 -6.95
CA HIS A 41 3.37 -8.05 -7.85
C HIS A 41 3.43 -7.64 -9.32
N GLU A 42 3.40 -6.34 -9.60
CA GLU A 42 3.65 -5.77 -10.94
C GLU A 42 4.87 -4.83 -10.92
N PRO A 43 6.11 -5.37 -10.76
CA PRO A 43 7.31 -4.55 -10.67
C PRO A 43 7.54 -3.76 -11.96
N TRP A 44 8.19 -2.61 -11.83
CA TRP A 44 8.58 -1.82 -13.00
C TRP A 44 9.46 -2.64 -13.94
N ARG A 45 9.11 -2.65 -15.23
CA ARG A 45 9.92 -3.21 -16.30
C ARG A 45 10.04 -2.16 -17.41
N PRO A 46 11.22 -1.99 -18.03
CA PRO A 46 11.35 -1.16 -19.22
C PRO A 46 10.52 -1.80 -20.34
N GLN A 47 9.29 -1.32 -20.53
CA GLN A 47 8.44 -1.69 -21.65
C GLN A 47 8.33 -0.47 -22.58
N PRO A 48 8.31 -0.67 -23.91
CA PRO A 48 7.97 0.41 -24.81
C PRO A 48 6.53 0.83 -24.51
N PHE A 49 6.38 1.99 -23.87
CA PHE A 49 5.10 2.58 -23.48
C PHE A 49 4.20 1.64 -22.67
N SER A 50 4.53 1.37 -21.41
CA SER A 50 3.54 0.79 -20.50
C SER A 50 2.39 1.79 -20.37
N ASP A 51 1.28 1.50 -21.04
CA ASP A 51 0.13 2.37 -21.06
C ASP A 51 -0.50 2.41 -19.65
N THR A 52 -0.24 3.50 -18.94
CA THR A 52 -0.82 3.80 -17.62
C THR A 52 -2.34 3.69 -17.63
N SER A 53 -2.99 3.93 -18.78
CA SER A 53 -4.44 3.79 -18.92
C SER A 53 -4.89 2.33 -18.88
N THR A 54 -4.10 1.40 -19.41
CA THR A 54 -4.41 -0.05 -19.35
C THR A 54 -4.39 -0.57 -17.92
N ARG A 55 -3.43 -0.16 -17.08
CA ARG A 55 -3.41 -0.54 -15.65
C ARG A 55 -4.61 0.01 -14.90
N PHE A 56 -4.94 1.27 -15.15
CA PHE A 56 -6.09 1.90 -14.52
C PHE A 56 -7.42 1.27 -14.95
N HIS A 57 -7.57 0.89 -16.22
CA HIS A 57 -8.74 0.16 -16.70
C HIS A 57 -8.86 -1.21 -16.02
N ARG A 58 -7.78 -1.99 -15.93
CA ARG A 58 -7.77 -3.27 -15.19
C ARG A 58 -8.21 -3.07 -13.74
N LEU A 59 -7.67 -2.06 -13.06
CA LEU A 59 -8.08 -1.74 -11.70
C LEU A 59 -9.57 -1.38 -11.60
N ARG A 60 -10.06 -0.50 -12.48
CA ARG A 60 -11.47 -0.08 -12.49
C ARG A 60 -12.41 -1.27 -12.69
N ASP A 61 -12.03 -2.20 -13.55
CA ASP A 61 -12.82 -3.40 -13.85
C ASP A 61 -12.74 -4.44 -12.70
N GLU A 62 -11.68 -4.41 -11.89
CA GLU A 62 -11.50 -5.26 -10.71
C GLU A 62 -12.31 -4.78 -9.49
N MET A 63 -12.44 -3.47 -9.29
CA MET A 63 -13.07 -2.87 -8.10
C MET A 63 -14.47 -3.41 -7.78
N PRO A 64 -15.40 -3.65 -8.74
CA PRO A 64 -16.70 -4.25 -8.44
C PRO A 64 -16.59 -5.58 -7.68
N HIS A 65 -15.67 -6.46 -8.07
CA HIS A 65 -15.48 -7.76 -7.41
C HIS A 65 -14.98 -7.60 -5.97
N VAL A 66 -14.14 -6.60 -5.72
CA VAL A 66 -13.63 -6.27 -4.38
C VAL A 66 -14.78 -5.78 -3.48
N LEU A 67 -15.67 -4.94 -4.01
CA LEU A 67 -16.83 -4.43 -3.29
C LEU A 67 -17.85 -5.52 -2.99
N GLU A 68 -18.00 -6.51 -3.88
CA GLU A 68 -18.84 -7.69 -3.64
C GLU A 68 -18.31 -8.59 -2.51
N ALA A 69 -17.01 -8.52 -2.20
CA ALA A 69 -16.39 -9.31 -1.15
C ALA A 69 -16.47 -8.69 0.25
N LEU A 70 -17.07 -7.50 0.38
CA LEU A 70 -17.26 -6.81 1.66
C LEU A 70 -18.22 -7.61 2.56
N LEU A 71 -17.92 -7.64 3.85
CA LEU A 71 -18.84 -8.15 4.86
C LEU A 71 -20.03 -7.21 4.99
N PRO A 72 -21.20 -7.68 5.50
CA PRO A 72 -22.33 -6.80 5.77
C PRO A 72 -21.92 -5.61 6.64
N GLY A 73 -22.09 -4.40 6.08
CA GLY A 73 -21.73 -3.15 6.75
C GLY A 73 -20.26 -2.72 6.60
N GLU A 74 -19.36 -3.60 6.15
CA GLU A 74 -17.95 -3.22 5.94
C GLU A 74 -17.84 -2.16 4.83
N GLU A 75 -17.04 -1.14 5.07
CA GLU A 75 -16.76 -0.08 4.12
C GLU A 75 -15.31 -0.15 3.64
N LEU A 76 -15.13 0.03 2.34
CA LEU A 76 -13.81 0.19 1.73
C LEU A 76 -13.75 1.56 1.06
N PRO A 77 -13.26 2.60 1.76
CA PRO A 77 -13.23 3.94 1.21
C PRO A 77 -12.13 4.04 0.15
N TYR A 78 -12.50 4.53 -1.04
CA TYR A 78 -11.56 4.75 -2.13
C TYR A 78 -11.98 5.94 -3.02
N ALA A 79 -10.99 6.63 -3.57
CA ALA A 79 -11.12 7.70 -4.56
C ALA A 79 -10.08 7.48 -5.67
N LEU A 80 -10.46 6.73 -6.70
CA LEU A 80 -9.59 6.44 -7.83
C LEU A 80 -9.16 7.73 -8.55
N ALA A 81 -7.85 8.00 -8.59
CA ALA A 81 -7.29 9.22 -9.19
C ALA A 81 -6.91 9.09 -10.68
N GLY A 82 -7.39 8.04 -11.38
CA GLY A 82 -7.15 7.87 -12.82
C GLY A 82 -5.81 7.24 -13.19
N PHE A 83 -5.03 6.73 -12.23
CA PHE A 83 -3.75 6.07 -12.46
C PHE A 83 -3.49 4.96 -11.43
N VAL A 84 -2.47 4.12 -11.68
CA VAL A 84 -1.98 3.08 -10.77
C VAL A 84 -0.46 3.23 -10.64
N PRO A 85 0.07 3.61 -9.47
CA PRO A 85 1.50 3.84 -9.30
C PRO A 85 2.29 2.52 -9.30
N PHE A 86 3.57 2.63 -9.64
CA PHE A 86 4.54 1.61 -9.23
C PHE A 86 4.79 1.76 -7.72
N THR A 87 4.99 0.65 -7.03
CA THR A 87 5.04 0.64 -5.56
C THR A 87 6.45 0.48 -4.99
N HIS A 88 7.48 0.53 -5.84
CA HIS A 88 8.87 0.37 -5.42
C HIS A 88 9.25 1.26 -4.22
N ALA A 89 9.00 2.57 -4.32
CA ALA A 89 9.29 3.50 -3.24
C ALA A 89 8.47 3.20 -1.98
N ALA A 90 7.18 2.89 -2.11
CA ALA A 90 6.33 2.51 -0.97
C ALA A 90 6.79 1.21 -0.29
N VAL A 91 7.18 0.18 -1.06
CA VAL A 91 7.68 -1.10 -0.54
C VAL A 91 9.01 -0.90 0.19
N SER A 92 9.93 -0.11 -0.38
CA SER A 92 11.20 0.25 0.26
C SER A 92 10.99 1.04 1.56
N GLY A 93 10.15 2.07 1.53
CA GLY A 93 9.82 2.88 2.71
C GLY A 93 9.10 2.08 3.79
N TYR A 94 8.26 1.13 3.39
CA TYR A 94 7.64 0.19 4.32
C TYR A 94 8.68 -0.75 4.96
N ALA A 95 9.68 -1.23 4.22
CA ALA A 95 10.73 -2.08 4.78
C ALA A 95 11.56 -1.35 5.85
N GLU A 96 11.85 -0.05 5.64
CA GLU A 96 12.46 0.80 6.69
C GLU A 96 11.55 0.93 7.92
N ALA A 97 10.27 1.23 7.70
CA ALA A 97 9.29 1.35 8.78
C ALA A 97 9.13 0.05 9.57
N TYR A 98 9.12 -1.10 8.90
CA TYR A 98 9.07 -2.41 9.50
C TYR A 98 10.29 -2.64 10.40
N GLY A 99 11.50 -2.39 9.89
CA GLY A 99 12.73 -2.48 10.66
C GLY A 99 12.77 -1.52 11.86
N ALA A 100 12.17 -0.33 11.73
CA ALA A 100 12.05 0.66 12.79
C ALA A 100 10.90 0.38 13.78
N GLY A 101 10.11 -0.68 13.58
CA GLY A 101 9.00 -1.05 14.46
C GLY A 101 7.75 -0.17 14.35
N VAL A 102 7.58 0.54 13.23
CA VAL A 102 6.41 1.39 12.91
C VAL A 102 5.68 0.91 11.64
N GLY A 103 5.89 -0.34 11.25
CA GLY A 103 5.34 -0.95 10.05
C GLY A 103 3.82 -0.84 9.94
N ASP A 104 3.06 -1.18 10.98
CA ASP A 104 1.59 -1.13 10.93
C ASP A 104 1.04 0.27 10.64
N ARG A 105 1.61 1.30 11.28
CA ARG A 105 1.25 2.71 11.05
C ARG A 105 1.57 3.11 9.62
N VAL A 106 2.77 2.78 9.13
CA VAL A 106 3.21 3.14 7.78
C VAL A 106 2.42 2.37 6.71
N ARG A 107 2.08 1.09 6.93
CA ARG A 107 1.19 0.32 6.04
C ARG A 107 -0.14 1.03 5.88
N HIS A 108 -0.76 1.42 6.99
CA HIS A 108 -2.03 2.14 6.98
C HIS A 108 -1.93 3.47 6.23
N LEU A 109 -0.91 4.29 6.52
CA LEU A 109 -0.67 5.56 5.84
C LEU A 109 -0.49 5.40 4.32
N LEU A 110 0.30 4.42 3.87
CA LEU A 110 0.54 4.19 2.45
C LEU A 110 -0.75 3.77 1.72
N PHE A 111 -1.51 2.83 2.30
CA PHE A 111 -2.78 2.43 1.71
C PHE A 111 -3.78 3.60 1.65
N GLU A 112 -3.97 4.36 2.71
CA GLU A 112 -4.90 5.49 2.67
C GLU A 112 -4.43 6.60 1.72
N ALA A 113 -3.12 6.91 1.70
CA ALA A 113 -2.56 7.88 0.77
C ALA A 113 -2.91 7.52 -0.68
N LEU A 114 -2.71 6.27 -1.11
CA LEU A 114 -3.07 5.86 -2.46
C LEU A 114 -4.58 5.76 -2.67
N TRP A 115 -5.26 4.95 -1.86
CA TRP A 115 -6.64 4.54 -2.15
C TRP A 115 -7.65 5.62 -1.80
N LEU A 116 -7.46 6.35 -0.71
CA LEU A 116 -8.39 7.39 -0.26
C LEU A 116 -8.03 8.76 -0.83
N HIS A 117 -6.73 9.05 -0.98
CA HIS A 117 -6.27 10.39 -1.37
C HIS A 117 -5.65 10.47 -2.76
N GLY A 118 -5.50 9.35 -3.48
CA GLY A 118 -4.98 9.35 -4.85
C GLY A 118 -3.52 9.79 -4.97
N ILE A 119 -2.72 9.64 -3.90
CA ILE A 119 -1.32 10.04 -3.84
C ILE A 119 -0.45 9.09 -4.68
N ASP A 120 0.45 9.64 -5.49
CA ASP A 120 1.38 8.87 -6.29
C ASP A 120 2.53 8.31 -5.45
N LEU A 121 2.36 7.05 -5.03
CA LEU A 121 3.38 6.31 -4.28
C LEU A 121 4.59 5.88 -5.12
N GLY A 122 4.58 6.13 -6.44
CA GLY A 122 5.73 5.92 -7.33
C GLY A 122 6.76 7.04 -7.24
N ASP A 123 6.38 8.22 -6.73
CA ASP A 123 7.29 9.34 -6.51
C ASP A 123 8.01 9.19 -5.16
N ALA A 124 9.33 8.98 -5.20
CA ALA A 124 10.15 8.83 -4.01
C ALA A 124 10.10 10.07 -3.09
N GLN A 125 9.98 11.29 -3.62
CA GLN A 125 9.87 12.50 -2.79
C GLN A 125 8.53 12.56 -2.06
N VAL A 126 7.45 12.14 -2.72
CA VAL A 126 6.12 12.01 -2.10
C VAL A 126 6.18 11.00 -0.95
N VAL A 127 6.75 9.82 -1.18
CA VAL A 127 6.91 8.78 -0.14
C VAL A 127 7.77 9.27 1.03
N ARG A 128 8.91 9.94 0.78
CA ARG A 128 9.74 10.53 1.85
C ARG A 128 8.95 11.51 2.70
N THR A 129 8.23 12.42 2.04
CA THR A 129 7.44 13.44 2.72
C THR A 129 6.34 12.81 3.56
N LEU A 130 5.58 11.88 2.97
CA LEU A 130 4.47 11.19 3.61
C LEU A 130 4.91 10.41 4.87
N LEU A 131 6.08 9.78 4.82
CA LEU A 131 6.54 8.87 5.88
C LEU A 131 7.43 9.53 6.93
N THR A 132 7.84 10.79 6.75
CA THR A 132 8.85 11.46 7.59
C THR A 132 8.56 11.31 9.08
N ASP A 133 7.38 11.72 9.54
CA ASP A 133 7.08 11.74 10.98
C ASP A 133 6.84 10.33 11.54
N ALA A 134 6.24 9.44 10.76
CA ALA A 134 6.06 8.04 11.15
C ALA A 134 7.42 7.34 11.34
N ILE A 135 8.35 7.52 10.42
CA ILE A 135 9.70 6.95 10.51
C ILE A 135 10.46 7.49 11.72
N ARG A 136 10.40 8.80 11.96
CA ARG A 136 11.07 9.44 13.12
C ARG A 136 10.50 8.99 14.46
N SER A 137 9.23 8.58 14.49
CA SER A 137 8.62 7.99 15.69
C SER A 137 9.04 6.53 15.95
N GLY A 138 9.72 5.90 15.00
CA GLY A 138 10.25 4.54 15.12
C GLY A 138 11.58 4.46 15.86
N ARG A 139 12.09 3.24 15.99
CA ARG A 139 13.31 2.89 16.73
C ARG A 139 14.44 2.46 15.80
N SER A 140 14.75 3.29 14.81
CA SER A 140 15.87 3.03 13.91
C SER A 140 17.19 3.56 14.49
N ASP A 141 18.25 2.76 14.41
CA ASP A 141 19.62 3.20 14.73
C ASP A 141 20.29 3.96 13.57
N SER A 142 19.61 4.08 12.42
CA SER A 142 20.12 4.78 11.26
C SER A 142 19.85 6.29 11.38
N GLU A 143 20.90 7.11 11.44
CA GLU A 143 20.81 8.58 11.50
C GLU A 143 19.87 9.18 10.41
N PRO A 144 19.95 8.79 9.13
CA PRO A 144 18.99 9.23 8.11
C PRO A 144 17.51 9.01 8.46
N LEU A 145 17.18 7.92 9.14
CA LEU A 145 15.80 7.60 9.52
C LEU A 145 15.42 8.34 10.80
N HIS A 146 16.25 8.24 11.83
CA HIS A 146 15.96 8.79 13.15
C HIS A 146 15.94 10.33 13.16
N ASP A 147 16.96 10.97 12.58
CA ASP A 147 17.09 12.43 12.64
C ASP A 147 16.24 13.11 11.56
N TRP A 148 16.17 12.50 10.38
CA TRP A 148 15.62 13.15 9.18
C TRP A 148 14.35 12.50 8.61
N GLY A 149 13.98 11.29 9.06
CA GLY A 149 12.79 10.60 8.56
C GLY A 149 12.91 10.10 7.12
N TYR A 150 14.12 9.92 6.58
CA TYR A 150 14.30 9.49 5.21
C TYR A 150 13.99 8.01 5.04
N ALA A 151 12.78 7.70 4.56
CA ALA A 151 12.30 6.34 4.36
C ALA A 151 12.84 5.68 3.07
N VAL A 152 13.24 6.48 2.08
CA VAL A 152 13.77 6.00 0.79
C VAL A 152 14.83 6.94 0.26
N ASP A 153 15.70 6.42 -0.61
CA ASP A 153 16.66 7.21 -1.37
C ASP A 153 15.99 8.03 -2.49
N VAL A 154 16.80 8.74 -3.27
CA VAL A 154 16.32 9.59 -4.37
C VAL A 154 15.69 8.80 -5.53
N PHE A 155 15.94 7.50 -5.62
CA PHE A 155 15.42 6.58 -6.63
C PHE A 155 14.28 5.69 -6.08
N GLY A 156 13.90 5.84 -4.82
CA GLY A 156 12.87 5.02 -4.17
C GLY A 156 13.40 3.71 -3.57
N GLY A 157 14.72 3.51 -3.51
CA GLY A 157 15.34 2.37 -2.86
C GLY A 157 15.39 2.50 -1.34
N PRO A 158 15.62 1.39 -0.61
CA PRO A 158 15.85 1.42 0.84
C PRO A 158 17.16 2.17 1.16
N ILE A 159 17.18 2.85 2.31
CA ILE A 159 18.35 3.55 2.83
C ILE A 159 19.31 2.58 3.54
N THR A 160 18.76 1.59 4.24
CA THR A 160 19.51 0.67 5.10
C THR A 160 19.67 -0.70 4.46
N THR A 161 20.79 -1.36 4.75
CA THR A 161 20.99 -2.77 4.35
C THR A 161 19.97 -3.70 4.99
N THR A 162 19.45 -3.37 6.17
CA THR A 162 18.40 -4.15 6.85
C THR A 162 17.11 -4.15 6.03
N ALA A 163 16.62 -2.97 5.65
CA ALA A 163 15.42 -2.87 4.81
C ALA A 163 15.62 -3.52 3.43
N TRP A 164 16.81 -3.37 2.83
CA TRP A 164 17.14 -4.09 1.60
C TRP A 164 17.02 -5.61 1.78
N ARG A 165 17.60 -6.19 2.83
CA ARG A 165 17.51 -7.63 3.11
C ARG A 165 16.09 -8.09 3.38
N LEU A 166 15.30 -7.30 4.11
CA LEU A 166 13.90 -7.60 4.37
C LEU A 166 13.11 -7.70 3.06
N ARG A 167 13.27 -6.73 2.16
CA ARG A 167 12.60 -6.74 0.85
C ARG A 167 12.98 -7.97 0.02
N GLU A 168 14.28 -8.27 -0.09
CA GLU A 168 14.75 -9.44 -0.83
C GLU A 168 14.23 -10.75 -0.21
N GLN A 169 14.22 -10.84 1.11
CA GLN A 169 13.66 -11.99 1.83
C GLN A 169 12.17 -12.16 1.54
N TRP A 170 11.36 -11.09 1.67
CA TRP A 170 9.92 -11.17 1.43
C TRP A 170 9.60 -11.57 0.00
N VAL A 171 10.31 -11.01 -0.98
CA VAL A 171 10.15 -11.38 -2.40
C VAL A 171 10.52 -12.84 -2.61
N SER A 172 11.65 -13.29 -2.06
CA SER A 172 12.09 -14.69 -2.18
C SER A 172 11.09 -15.66 -1.55
N GLU A 173 10.55 -15.34 -0.38
CA GLU A 173 9.61 -16.21 0.33
C GLU A 173 8.23 -16.24 -0.36
N TRP A 174 7.75 -15.10 -0.84
CA TRP A 174 6.51 -15.02 -1.63
C TRP A 174 6.62 -15.82 -2.94
N GLN A 175 7.73 -15.67 -3.67
CA GLN A 175 7.97 -16.39 -4.93
C GLN A 175 8.18 -17.89 -4.72
N ALA A 176 8.79 -18.31 -3.60
CA ALA A 176 8.95 -19.73 -3.26
C ALA A 176 7.60 -20.44 -3.10
N GLY A 177 6.53 -19.71 -2.75
CA GLY A 177 5.17 -20.21 -2.73
C GLY A 177 4.56 -20.47 -4.11
N GLY A 178 5.27 -20.12 -5.19
CA GLY A 178 4.81 -20.28 -6.59
C GLY A 178 3.68 -19.33 -6.98
N GLN A 179 3.45 -18.27 -6.20
CA GLN A 179 2.36 -17.32 -6.42
C GLN A 179 2.88 -16.08 -7.13
N ASP A 180 2.12 -15.60 -8.12
CA ASP A 180 2.32 -14.32 -8.82
C ASP A 180 1.20 -13.30 -8.48
N MET A 181 0.32 -13.66 -7.55
CA MET A 181 -0.81 -12.86 -7.09
C MET A 181 -0.64 -12.41 -5.65
N VAL A 182 -1.37 -11.34 -5.30
CA VAL A 182 -1.50 -10.80 -3.95
C VAL A 182 -2.98 -10.45 -3.67
N PRO A 183 -3.43 -10.45 -2.40
CA PRO A 183 -2.67 -10.82 -1.21
C PRO A 183 -2.44 -12.34 -1.10
N VAL A 184 -1.40 -12.74 -0.40
CA VAL A 184 -1.16 -14.14 0.00
C VAL A 184 -1.16 -14.22 1.52
N LEU A 185 -1.95 -15.13 2.07
CA LEU A 185 -2.01 -15.38 3.51
C LEU A 185 -1.41 -16.76 3.81
N VAL A 186 -0.43 -16.78 4.71
CA VAL A 186 0.27 -17.99 5.16
C VAL A 186 -0.01 -18.19 6.65
N ARG A 187 -0.32 -19.44 7.00
CA ARG A 187 -0.56 -19.92 8.36
C ARG A 187 0.35 -21.11 8.61
N ASP A 188 0.79 -21.27 9.85
CA ASP A 188 1.74 -22.32 10.21
C ASP A 188 1.19 -23.72 9.90
N GLY A 189 1.93 -24.47 9.06
CA GLY A 189 1.58 -25.84 8.68
C GLY A 189 0.43 -25.98 7.68
N GLU A 190 -0.09 -24.87 7.13
CA GLU A 190 -1.19 -24.89 6.17
C GLU A 190 -0.76 -24.38 4.79
N ALA A 191 -1.51 -24.78 3.76
CA ALA A 191 -1.29 -24.27 2.40
C ALA A 191 -1.60 -22.76 2.34
N PRO A 192 -0.82 -21.96 1.57
CA PRO A 192 -1.09 -20.54 1.37
C PRO A 192 -2.48 -20.32 0.75
N LEU A 193 -3.19 -19.31 1.24
CA LEU A 193 -4.42 -18.79 0.63
C LEU A 193 -4.07 -17.58 -0.22
N VAL A 194 -4.72 -17.41 -1.37
CA VAL A 194 -4.30 -16.43 -2.38
C VAL A 194 -5.51 -15.62 -2.86
N GLY A 195 -5.30 -14.33 -3.09
CA GLY A 195 -6.30 -13.41 -3.65
C GLY A 195 -7.57 -13.37 -2.80
N LEU A 196 -8.71 -13.66 -3.44
CA LEU A 196 -10.02 -13.67 -2.79
C LEU A 196 -10.11 -14.67 -1.62
N ASP A 197 -9.44 -15.82 -1.69
CA ASP A 197 -9.50 -16.81 -0.62
C ASP A 197 -8.79 -16.33 0.66
N ALA A 198 -7.68 -15.61 0.51
CA ALA A 198 -7.01 -14.94 1.63
C ALA A 198 -7.93 -13.89 2.28
N VAL A 199 -8.58 -13.08 1.45
CA VAL A 199 -9.51 -12.03 1.89
C VAL A 199 -10.73 -12.64 2.59
N ARG A 200 -11.34 -13.69 2.02
CA ARG A 200 -12.46 -14.42 2.62
C ARG A 200 -12.10 -15.04 3.95
N TRP A 201 -10.91 -15.62 4.07
CA TRP A 201 -10.43 -16.17 5.33
C TRP A 201 -10.32 -15.07 6.40
N LEU A 202 -9.72 -13.92 6.08
CA LEU A 202 -9.62 -12.78 7.01
C LEU A 202 -11.02 -12.31 7.45
N GLY A 203 -11.98 -12.25 6.52
CA GLY A 203 -13.36 -11.86 6.84
C GLY A 203 -14.09 -12.88 7.73
N ALA A 204 -13.92 -14.17 7.45
CA ALA A 204 -14.46 -15.25 8.28
C ALA A 204 -13.84 -15.23 9.69
N GLU A 205 -12.56 -14.89 9.79
CA GLU A 205 -11.84 -14.77 11.05
C GLU A 205 -12.37 -13.64 11.92
N LEU A 206 -12.62 -12.46 11.32
CA LEU A 206 -13.27 -11.34 12.01
C LEU A 206 -14.64 -11.75 12.55
N HIS A 207 -15.46 -12.41 11.73
CA HIS A 207 -16.78 -12.88 12.12
C HIS A 207 -16.72 -13.91 13.26
N ARG A 208 -15.81 -14.89 13.16
CA ARG A 208 -15.59 -15.94 14.18
C ARG A 208 -15.23 -15.35 15.54
N ARG A 209 -14.48 -14.24 15.55
CA ARG A 209 -14.07 -13.52 16.76
C ARG A 209 -15.12 -12.51 17.24
N GLY A 210 -16.17 -12.26 16.47
CA GLY A 210 -17.17 -11.24 16.78
C GLY A 210 -16.61 -9.82 16.68
N ILE A 211 -15.56 -9.61 15.88
CA ILE A 211 -15.00 -8.29 15.63
C ILE A 211 -15.90 -7.56 14.64
N ASP A 212 -16.32 -6.36 15.02
CA ASP A 212 -17.12 -5.50 14.17
C ASP A 212 -16.30 -5.00 12.96
N PRO A 213 -16.67 -5.36 11.72
CA PRO A 213 -15.96 -4.91 10.52
C PRO A 213 -16.07 -3.40 10.28
N HIS A 214 -17.00 -2.69 10.94
CA HIS A 214 -17.07 -1.22 10.91
C HIS A 214 -15.96 -0.56 11.71
N ARG A 215 -15.34 -1.27 12.66
CA ARG A 215 -14.34 -0.67 13.55
C ARG A 215 -13.10 -0.33 12.76
N VAL A 216 -12.85 0.95 12.51
CA VAL A 216 -11.57 1.41 11.97
C VAL A 216 -10.55 1.38 13.11
N PRO A 217 -9.48 0.55 13.02
CA PRO A 217 -8.38 0.68 13.95
C PRO A 217 -7.72 2.03 13.69
N VAL A 218 -7.84 2.97 14.63
CA VAL A 218 -7.02 4.17 14.61
C VAL A 218 -5.68 3.75 15.21
N PRO A 219 -4.55 3.79 14.47
CA PRO A 219 -3.25 3.53 15.06
C PRO A 219 -3.05 4.45 16.25
N GLU A 220 -2.61 3.93 17.40
CA GLU A 220 -2.35 4.79 18.56
C GLU A 220 -1.37 5.91 18.18
N PRO A 221 -1.69 7.19 18.49
CA PRO A 221 -0.78 8.27 18.22
C PRO A 221 0.46 8.11 19.10
N LEU A 222 1.62 7.84 18.48
CA LEU A 222 2.90 7.90 19.18
C LEU A 222 3.14 9.34 19.67
N PRO A 223 3.82 9.53 20.82
CA PRO A 223 4.15 10.87 21.30
C PRO A 223 4.94 11.62 20.23
N MET A 224 4.29 12.61 19.63
CA MET A 224 4.85 13.47 18.59
C MET A 224 6.10 14.17 19.15
N PRO A 225 7.21 14.23 18.40
CA PRO A 225 8.28 15.15 18.75
C PRO A 225 7.71 16.58 18.81
N GLN A 226 7.99 17.31 19.89
CA GLN A 226 7.40 18.63 20.12
C GLN A 226 7.71 19.59 18.96
N GLN A 227 6.62 20.03 18.32
CA GLN A 227 6.50 21.14 17.36
C GLN A 227 7.11 20.97 15.96
N ARG A 228 6.31 20.36 15.08
CA ARG A 228 5.95 20.96 13.78
C ARG A 228 4.51 20.52 13.45
N GLU A 229 3.70 21.44 12.92
CA GLU A 229 2.40 21.08 12.34
C GLU A 229 2.67 20.08 11.22
N GLU A 230 2.11 18.87 11.33
CA GLU A 230 2.17 17.88 10.25
C GLU A 230 1.67 18.57 8.97
N PRO A 231 2.38 18.47 7.83
CA PRO A 231 1.78 18.85 6.58
C PRO A 231 0.56 17.95 6.39
N SER A 232 -0.62 18.55 6.33
CA SER A 232 -1.86 17.79 6.16
C SER A 232 -1.77 16.92 4.91
N LEU A 233 -2.46 15.78 4.88
CA LEU A 233 -2.55 14.95 3.67
C LEU A 233 -3.06 15.77 2.46
N SER A 234 -3.88 16.80 2.70
CA SER A 234 -4.25 17.78 1.69
C SER A 234 -3.07 18.63 1.20
N TRP A 235 -2.16 19.08 2.07
CA TRP A 235 -0.96 19.81 1.67
C TRP A 235 -0.01 18.94 0.85
N VAL A 236 0.18 17.66 1.22
CA VAL A 236 0.99 16.70 0.44
C VAL A 236 0.36 16.45 -0.93
N ALA A 237 -0.97 16.27 -0.99
CA ALA A 237 -1.69 16.15 -2.26
C ALA A 237 -1.55 17.41 -3.13
N GLU A 238 -1.62 18.59 -2.53
CA GLU A 238 -1.49 19.86 -3.26
C GLU A 238 -0.08 20.09 -3.79
N ASN A 239 0.95 19.84 -2.98
CA ASN A 239 2.34 20.21 -3.31
C ASN A 239 3.15 19.05 -3.93
N GLY A 240 2.76 17.79 -3.71
CA GLY A 240 3.34 16.62 -4.37
C GLY A 240 2.85 16.43 -5.81
N ASN A 241 1.61 16.85 -6.12
CA ASN A 241 1.00 16.67 -7.44
C ASN A 241 1.34 17.78 -8.46
N HIS A 242 2.39 18.58 -8.27
CA HIS A 242 2.75 19.64 -9.22
C HIS A 242 2.97 19.07 -10.64
N TRP A 243 3.61 17.90 -10.75
CA TRP A 243 3.80 17.22 -12.03
C TRP A 243 2.51 16.69 -12.66
N GLN A 244 1.54 16.28 -11.85
CA GLN A 244 0.22 15.80 -12.31
C GLN A 244 -0.60 16.93 -12.96
N ARG A 245 -0.53 18.14 -12.38
CA ARG A 245 -1.20 19.34 -12.93
C ARG A 245 -0.62 19.74 -14.28
N ASP A 246 0.69 19.58 -14.46
CA ASP A 246 1.35 19.86 -15.74
C ASP A 246 1.05 18.77 -16.78
N HIS A 247 0.97 17.51 -16.37
CA HIS A 247 0.60 16.40 -17.26
C HIS A 247 -0.86 16.50 -17.74
N GLN A 248 -1.80 16.85 -16.86
CA GLN A 248 -3.21 17.10 -17.22
C GLN A 248 -3.38 18.34 -18.11
N ARG A 249 -2.54 19.38 -17.95
CA ARG A 249 -2.51 20.55 -18.84
C ARG A 249 -2.01 20.19 -20.24
N LEU A 250 -0.97 19.36 -20.34
CA LEU A 250 -0.43 18.90 -21.62
C LEU A 250 -1.42 18.02 -22.40
N HIS A 251 -2.21 17.17 -21.72
CA HIS A 251 -3.26 16.38 -22.36
C HIS A 251 -4.50 17.18 -22.78
N ARG A 252 -4.78 18.34 -22.15
CA ARG A 252 -5.83 19.26 -22.63
C ARG A 252 -5.40 20.11 -23.83
N ALA A 253 -4.09 20.24 -24.09
CA ALA A 253 -3.55 21.08 -25.16
C ALA A 253 -3.52 20.39 -26.54
N PHE A 254 -3.69 19.07 -26.61
CA PHE A 254 -3.77 18.32 -27.86
C PHE A 254 -5.11 17.57 -27.95
N PRO A 255 -6.15 18.14 -28.58
CA PRO A 255 -7.36 17.39 -28.85
C PRO A 255 -7.04 16.26 -29.83
N VAL A 256 -7.44 15.05 -29.48
CA VAL A 256 -7.44 13.90 -30.40
C VAL A 256 -8.32 14.26 -31.61
N PRO A 257 -7.86 14.09 -32.86
CA PRO A 257 -8.70 14.33 -34.02
C PRO A 257 -9.87 13.34 -34.03
N SER A 258 -11.09 13.87 -33.94
CA SER A 258 -12.31 13.09 -34.19
C SER A 258 -12.33 12.64 -35.64
N LEU A 259 -12.11 11.36 -35.90
CA LEU A 259 -12.46 10.75 -37.19
C LEU A 259 -13.88 10.20 -37.11
N VAL A 260 -14.81 11.08 -37.48
CA VAL A 260 -16.21 10.75 -37.80
C VAL A 260 -16.26 10.15 -39.21
N GLY A 261 -16.79 8.92 -39.27
CA GLY A 261 -17.58 8.29 -40.33
C GLY A 261 -17.33 8.59 -41.81
N HIS A 262 -17.17 7.52 -42.60
CA HIS A 262 -17.80 7.41 -43.92
C HIS A 262 -18.58 6.10 -44.00
N GLN A 263 -19.90 6.23 -44.11
CA GLN A 263 -20.80 5.24 -44.67
C GLN A 263 -20.52 5.13 -46.17
N SER A 264 -20.41 3.90 -46.67
CA SER A 264 -20.94 3.43 -47.96
C SER A 264 -20.87 1.90 -47.97
#